data_AF-A0A7X7XCW4-F1
#
_entry.id   AF-A0A7X7XCW4-F1
#
_cell.length_a   1.000
_cell.length_b   1.000
_cell.length_c   1.000
_cell.angle_alpha   90.00
_cell.angle_beta   90.00
_cell.angle_gamma   90.00
#
_symmetry.space_group_name_H-M   'P 1'
#
loop_
_entity.id
_entity.type
_entity.pdbx_description
1 polymer ?
#
loop_
_entity_poly.entity_id
_entity_poly.type
_entity_poly.pdbx_seq_one_letter_code
_entity_poly.pdbx_strand_id
1 'polypeptide(L)' 'MIAYDKLYPGYGFASNKGYPTKEHKRALTLKGISPIHRKTFKARMDTEVGKQ' A
#
# COMPACT_ATOMS: atom_id res chain seq x y z
N MET A 1 0.25 -2.25 12.68
CA MET A 1 -0.43 -3.51 12.34
C MET A 1 0.63 -4.61 12.21
N ILE A 2 1.14 -5.14 13.32
CA ILE A 2 2.29 -6.08 13.27
C ILE A 2 1.87 -7.47 12.78
N ALA A 3 0.69 -7.95 13.20
CA ALA A 3 0.16 -9.24 12.73
C ALA A 3 -0.10 -9.25 11.21
N TYR A 4 -0.62 -8.16 10.65
CA TYR A 4 -0.85 -8.05 9.21
C TYR A 4 0.44 -7.91 8.40
N ASP A 5 1.52 -7.40 8.99
CA ASP A 5 2.82 -7.37 8.33
C ASP A 5 3.37 -8.80 8.13
N LYS A 6 3.09 -9.71 9.07
CA LYS A 6 3.41 -11.14 8.90
C LYS A 6 2.53 -11.82 7.84
N LEU A 7 1.25 -11.46 7.77
CA LEU A 7 0.31 -12.03 6.80
C LEU A 7 0.51 -11.45 5.38
N TYR A 8 0.94 -10.19 5.29
CA TYR A 8 1.16 -9.46 4.05
C TYR A 8 2.55 -8.79 4.09
N PRO A 9 3.64 -9.59 4.03
CA PRO A 9 5.00 -9.05 4.11
C PRO A 9 5.28 -8.10 2.96
N GLY A 10 6.10 -7.08 3.19
CA GLY A 10 6.52 -6.12 2.16
C GLY A 10 5.57 -4.95 1.90
N TYR A 11 4.39 -4.91 2.53
CA TYR A 11 3.55 -3.71 2.55
C TYR A 11 3.92 -2.73 3.67
N GLY A 12 4.75 -3.15 4.63
CA GLY A 12 5.23 -2.33 5.74
C GLY A 12 4.15 -2.00 6.76
N PHE A 13 3.13 -2.85 6.92
CA PHE A 13 1.98 -2.63 7.82
C PHE A 13 2.39 -2.46 9.29
N ALA A 14 3.54 -3.02 9.68
CA ALA A 14 4.12 -2.78 10.99
C ALA A 14 4.46 -1.30 11.20
N SER A 15 5.04 -0.65 10.18
CA SER A 15 5.51 0.74 10.21
C SER A 15 4.42 1.75 9.81
N ASN A 16 3.83 1.60 8.63
CA ASN A 16 2.85 2.56 8.07
C ASN A 16 1.42 2.34 8.56
N LYS A 17 1.14 1.24 9.27
CA LYS A 17 -0.18 0.90 9.85
C LYS A 17 -1.34 0.94 8.82
N GLY A 18 -1.06 0.82 7.52
CA GLY A 18 -2.06 0.90 6.45
C GLY A 18 -2.36 2.32 5.93
N TYR A 19 -1.61 3.33 6.37
CA TYR A 19 -1.66 4.66 5.75
C TYR A 19 -0.91 4.67 4.41
N PRO A 20 -1.35 5.46 3.41
CA PRO A 20 -0.77 5.50 2.07
C PRO A 20 0.55 6.29 2.02
N THR A 21 1.56 5.86 2.77
CA THR A 21 2.92 6.42 2.75
C THR A 21 3.62 6.10 1.43
N LYS A 22 4.72 6.79 1.11
CA LYS A 22 5.51 6.52 -0.10
C LYS A 22 5.92 5.04 -0.21
N GLU A 23 6.33 4.44 0.90
CA GLU A 23 6.67 3.01 0.97
C GLU A 23 5.46 2.12 0.69
N HIS A 24 4.30 2.45 1.26
CA HIS A 24 3.08 1.70 1.04
C HIS A 24 2.59 1.81 -0.42
N LYS A 25 2.69 2.99 -1.03
CA LYS A 25 2.40 3.18 -2.46
C LYS A 25 3.34 2.35 -3.33
N ARG A 26 4.64 2.32 -3.05
CA ARG A 26 5.59 1.45 -3.75
C ARG A 26 5.23 -0.02 -3.63
N ALA A 27 4.89 -0.49 -2.43
CA ALA A 27 4.45 -1.85 -2.20
C ALA A 27 3.16 -2.18 -2.98
N LEU A 28 2.22 -1.24 -3.05
CA LEU A 28 1.00 -1.37 -3.85
C LEU A 28 1.28 -1.41 -5.35
N THR A 29 2.25 -0.64 -5.84
CA THR A 29 2.68 -0.71 -7.26
C THR A 29 3.35 -2.05 -7.58
N LEU A 30 4.18 -2.58 -6.68
CA LEU A 30 4.91 -3.82 -6.91
C LEU A 30 4.06 -5.09 -6.71
N LYS A 31 3.16 -5.08 -5.72
CA LYS A 31 2.42 -6.26 -5.27
C LYS A 31 0.91 -6.19 -5.52
N GLY A 32 0.39 -5.02 -5.93
CA GLY A 32 -1.04 -4.78 -6.04
C GLY A 32 -1.74 -4.59 -4.69
N ILE A 33 -3.06 -4.44 -4.72
CA ILE A 33 -3.90 -4.31 -3.51
C ILE A 33 -4.08 -5.67 -2.82
N SER A 34 -3.87 -5.73 -1.50
CA SER A 34 -4.19 -6.90 -0.69
C SER A 34 -5.66 -6.91 -0.21
N PRO A 35 -6.21 -8.06 0.22
CA PRO A 35 -7.62 -8.20 0.66
C PRO A 35 -8.05 -7.29 1.81
N ILE A 36 -7.11 -6.85 2.66
CA ILE A 36 -7.40 -5.96 3.79
C ILE A 36 -7.47 -4.47 3.39
N HIS A 37 -7.16 -4.13 2.14
CA HIS A 37 -7.28 -2.77 1.65
C HIS A 37 -8.75 -2.41 1.44
N ARG A 38 -9.11 -1.20 1.86
CA ARG A 38 -10.45 -0.64 1.66
C ARG A 38 -10.65 -0.32 0.17
N LYS A 39 -11.45 -1.13 -0.52
CA LYS A 39 -11.75 -0.96 -1.96
C LYS A 39 -12.41 0.38 -2.30
N THR A 40 -13.15 0.97 -1.35
CA THR A 40 -13.78 2.29 -1.50
C THR A 40 -12.83 3.45 -1.21
N PHE A 41 -11.67 3.18 -0.61
CA PHE A 41 -10.69 4.21 -0.30
C PHE A 41 -9.85 4.48 -1.54
N LYS A 42 -10.20 5.54 -2.27
CA LYS A 42 -9.44 6.02 -3.42
C LYS A 42 -8.17 6.70 -2.92
N ALA A 43 -7.18 5.90 -2.53
CA ALA A 43 -5.84 6.40 -2.29
C ALA A 43 -5.35 7.02 -3.60
N ARG A 44 -5.01 8.32 -3.59
CA ARG A 44 -4.32 8.96 -4.71
C ARG A 44 -2.97 8.27 -4.86
N MET A 45 -2.94 7.24 -5.70
CA MET A 45 -1.71 6.71 -6.24
C MET A 45 -1.13 7.87 -7.04
N ASP A 46 -0.03 8.43 -6.56
CA ASP A 46 0.80 9.29 -7.41
C ASP A 46 1.46 8.33 -8.41
N THR A 47 0.67 7.86 -9.37
CA THR A 47 1.20 7.22 -10.56
C THR A 47 1.90 8.33 -11.32
N GLU A 48 3.21 8.46 -11.14
CA GLU A 48 4.08 9.11 -12.13
C GLU A 48 4.18 8.26 -13.40
N VAL A 49 3.04 7.75 -13.89
CA VAL A 49 2.91 7.14 -15.21
C VAL A 49 2.21 8.21 -16.05
N GLY A 50 3.01 8.98 -16.79
CA GLY A 50 2.51 9.93 -17.77
C GLY A 50 2.26 11.34 -17.24
N LYS A 51 3.33 12.05 -16.87
CA LYS A 51 3.42 13.46 -17.32
C LYS A 51 4.18 13.43 -18.63
N GLN A 52 3.40 13.49 -19.70
CA GLN A 52 3.87 13.78 -21.06
C GLN A 52 4.39 15.22 -21.12
#